data_AF-A0A1B9NW14-F1
#
_entry.id   AF-A0A1B9NW14-F1
#
_cell.length_a   1.000
_cell.length_b   1.000
_cell.length_c   1.000
_cell.angle_alpha   90.00
_cell.angle_beta   90.00
_cell.angle_gamma   90.00
#
_symmetry.space_group_name_H-M   'P 1'
#
loop_
_entity.id
_entity.type
_entity.pdbx_description
1 polymer ?
#
loop_
_entity_poly.entity_id
_entity_poly.type
_entity_poly.pdbx_seq_one_letter_code
_entity_poly.pdbx_strand_id
1 'polypeptide(L)'
;MKYQLSISYLTDDDLRPYRPTIPEHEEADIFIQAFVEDISLFSCTTSAYLEQLTVIIELKSDFNLKNLNDELKVMNPIYREMFKTTGFFKV
;
A
#
# COMPACT_ATOMS: atom_id res chain seq x y z
N MET A 1 7.21 -4.26 -15.42
CA MET A 1 7.54 -2.83 -15.12
C MET A 1 7.61 -2.66 -13.61
N LYS A 2 8.52 -1.85 -13.07
CA LYS A 2 8.62 -1.66 -11.62
C LYS A 2 8.07 -0.32 -11.15
N TYR A 3 7.41 -0.33 -10.01
CA TYR A 3 6.87 0.83 -9.34
C TYR A 3 7.23 0.77 -7.87
N GLN A 4 7.38 1.94 -7.26
CA GLN A 4 7.54 2.11 -5.83
C GLN A 4 6.37 2.89 -5.24
N LEU A 5 6.00 2.54 -4.01
CA LEU A 5 4.98 3.18 -3.21
C LEU A 5 5.53 3.35 -1.80
N SER A 6 5.82 4.58 -1.39
CA SER A 6 6.30 4.84 -0.03
C SER A 6 5.14 4.85 0.94
N ILE A 7 5.37 4.29 2.12
CA ILE A 7 4.45 4.20 3.25
C ILE A 7 4.95 5.13 4.35
N SER A 8 4.03 5.72 5.08
CA SER A 8 4.32 6.48 6.30
C SER A 8 3.27 6.19 7.35
N TYR A 9 3.71 6.05 8.60
CA TYR A 9 2.81 5.95 9.73
C TYR A 9 1.94 7.20 9.84
N LEU A 10 0.77 7.01 10.45
CA LEU A 10 -0.12 8.11 10.77
C LEU A 10 0.41 8.89 11.96
N THR A 11 0.11 10.18 11.95
CA THR A 11 0.49 11.14 12.98
C THR A 11 -0.76 11.84 13.49
N ASP A 12 -0.66 12.60 14.58
CA ASP A 12 -1.81 13.34 15.15
C ASP A 12 -2.44 14.31 14.13
N ASP A 13 -1.65 14.85 13.20
CA ASP A 13 -2.14 15.69 12.09
C ASP A 13 -3.08 14.94 11.13
N ASP A 14 -3.07 13.60 11.14
CA ASP A 14 -3.91 12.76 10.30
C ASP A 14 -5.23 12.33 10.97
N LEU A 15 -5.45 12.74 12.21
CA LEU A 15 -6.71 12.50 12.92
C LEU A 15 -7.87 13.16 12.17
N ARG A 16 -8.96 12.42 12.00
CA ARG A 16 -10.17 12.89 11.31
C ARG A 16 -11.41 12.47 12.10
N PRO A 17 -12.57 13.12 11.91
CA PRO A 17 -13.81 12.70 12.59
C PRO A 17 -14.18 11.23 12.39
N TYR A 18 -13.78 10.64 11.26
CA TYR A 18 -14.00 9.24 10.91
C TYR A 18 -12.76 8.33 11.17
N ARG A 19 -11.69 8.89 11.75
CA ARG A 19 -10.50 8.20 12.21
C ARG A 19 -10.07 8.79 13.56
N PRO A 20 -10.76 8.41 14.64
CA PRO A 20 -10.62 9.05 15.94
C PRO A 20 -9.32 8.66 16.68
N THR A 21 -8.65 7.61 16.22
CA THR A 21 -7.45 7.05 16.86
C THR A 21 -6.35 6.82 15.84
N ILE A 22 -5.10 7.02 16.26
CA ILE A 22 -3.91 6.60 15.51
C ILE A 22 -3.55 5.19 15.96
N PRO A 23 -3.35 4.23 15.04
CA PRO A 23 -2.91 2.90 15.39
C PRO A 23 -1.48 2.93 15.97
N GLU A 24 -1.17 1.98 16.84
CA GLU A 24 0.21 1.78 17.28
C GLU A 24 1.07 1.31 16.11
N HIS A 25 2.38 1.58 16.15
CA HIS A 25 3.27 1.18 15.05
C HIS A 25 3.28 -0.33 14.82
N GLU A 26 3.21 -1.14 15.89
CA GLU A 26 3.15 -2.60 15.79
C GLU A 26 1.89 -3.08 15.06
N GLU A 27 0.74 -2.44 15.34
CA GLU A 27 -0.50 -2.71 14.63
C GLU A 27 -0.38 -2.30 13.16
N ALA A 28 0.08 -1.08 12.90
CA ALA A 28 0.27 -0.60 11.54
C ALA A 28 1.22 -1.49 10.72
N ASP A 29 2.30 -1.99 11.32
CA ASP A 29 3.27 -2.87 10.68
C ASP A 29 2.64 -4.20 10.22
N ILE A 30 1.76 -4.78 11.03
CA ILE A 30 1.00 -5.98 10.64
C ILE A 30 0.16 -5.70 9.39
N PHE A 31 -0.53 -4.56 9.36
CA PHE A 31 -1.34 -4.16 8.21
C PHE A 31 -0.49 -3.78 6.99
N ILE A 32 0.70 -3.24 7.17
CA ILE A 32 1.64 -2.97 6.08
C ILE A 32 2.08 -4.29 5.43
N GLN A 33 2.41 -5.31 6.23
CA GLN A 33 2.77 -6.63 5.70
C GLN A 33 1.59 -7.26 4.94
N ALA A 34 0.40 -7.27 5.53
CA ALA A 34 -0.82 -7.76 4.88
C ALA A 34 -1.11 -7.01 3.56
N PHE A 35 -0.88 -5.71 3.52
CA PHE A 35 -1.03 -4.91 2.31
C PHE A 35 -0.06 -5.31 1.20
N VAL A 36 1.21 -5.60 1.53
CA VAL A 36 2.19 -6.08 0.54
C VAL A 36 1.83 -7.48 0.05
N GLU A 37 1.40 -8.36 0.95
CA GLU A 37 0.90 -9.70 0.59
C GLU A 37 -0.30 -9.60 -0.36
N ASP A 38 -1.29 -8.78 -0.05
CA ASP A 38 -2.46 -8.57 -0.92
C ASP A 38 -2.07 -8.04 -2.31
N ILE A 39 -1.12 -7.10 -2.40
CA ILE A 39 -0.62 -6.61 -3.69
C ILE A 39 0.06 -7.73 -4.48
N SER A 40 0.81 -8.61 -3.80
CA SER A 40 1.50 -9.74 -4.43
C SER A 40 0.52 -10.75 -5.06
N LEU A 41 -0.71 -10.82 -4.52
CA LEU A 41 -1.78 -11.69 -5.01
C LEU A 41 -2.55 -11.10 -6.21
N PHE A 42 -2.33 -9.83 -6.55
CA PHE A 42 -3.01 -9.22 -7.68
C PHE A 42 -2.67 -9.91 -9.00
N SER A 43 -3.69 -10.02 -9.86
CA SER A 43 -3.57 -10.66 -11.17
C SER A 43 -2.50 -10.01 -12.06
N CYS A 44 -2.28 -8.70 -11.87
CA CYS A 44 -1.35 -7.88 -12.63
C CYS A 44 0.08 -7.82 -12.05
N THR A 45 0.31 -8.35 -10.84
CA THR A 45 1.59 -8.30 -10.13
C THR A 45 2.39 -9.58 -10.36
N THR A 46 3.68 -9.44 -10.62
CA THR A 46 4.68 -10.51 -10.66
C THR A 46 5.29 -10.74 -9.28
N SER A 47 5.66 -9.66 -8.60
CA SER A 47 6.19 -9.69 -7.23
C SER A 47 5.91 -8.37 -6.52
N ALA A 48 5.78 -8.43 -5.20
CA ALA A 48 5.75 -7.25 -4.34
C ALA A 48 6.52 -7.54 -3.05
N TYR A 49 7.29 -6.56 -2.57
CA TYR A 49 8.04 -6.68 -1.32
C TYR A 49 8.24 -5.31 -0.67
N LEU A 50 8.48 -5.33 0.65
CA LEU A 50 8.74 -4.14 1.44
C LEU A 50 10.24 -3.92 1.64
N GLU A 51 10.71 -2.71 1.39
CA GLU A 51 12.06 -2.24 1.70
C GLU A 51 11.95 -0.89 2.42
N GLN A 52 12.27 -0.83 3.72
CA GLN A 52 12.30 0.42 4.49
C GLN A 52 11.04 1.29 4.32
N LEU A 53 9.86 0.72 4.56
CA LEU A 53 8.55 1.36 4.33
C LEU A 53 8.27 1.76 2.88
N THR A 54 9.02 1.24 1.91
CA THR A 54 8.72 1.40 0.49
C THR A 54 8.33 0.06 -0.10
N VAL A 55 7.11 -0.01 -0.64
CA VAL A 55 6.64 -1.20 -1.35
C VAL A 55 7.14 -1.12 -2.78
N ILE A 56 7.94 -2.11 -3.16
CA ILE A 56 8.37 -2.28 -4.55
C ILE A 56 7.44 -3.30 -5.21
N ILE A 57 6.86 -2.91 -6.33
CA ILE A 57 5.84 -3.67 -7.06
C ILE A 57 6.33 -3.88 -8.49
N GLU A 58 6.44 -5.14 -8.88
CA GLU A 58 6.75 -5.51 -10.25
C GLU A 58 5.49 -5.98 -10.96
N LEU A 59 5.07 -5.25 -12.00
CA LEU A 59 3.94 -5.62 -12.85
C LEU A 59 4.36 -6.57 -13.97
N LYS A 60 3.44 -7.46 -14.33
CA LYS A 60 3.50 -8.30 -15.53
C LYS A 60 3.55 -7.45 -16.79
N SER A 61 4.18 -7.97 -17.85
CA SER A 61 4.50 -7.24 -19.09
C SER A 61 3.30 -6.60 -19.78
N ASP A 62 2.14 -7.25 -19.73
CA ASP A 62 0.92 -6.82 -20.44
C ASP A 62 0.05 -5.85 -19.61
N PHE A 63 0.44 -5.58 -18.37
CA PHE A 63 -0.32 -4.75 -17.44
C PHE A 63 0.34 -3.39 -17.25
N ASN A 64 -0.48 -2.40 -16.89
CA ASN A 64 -0.04 -1.04 -16.66
C ASN A 64 -0.54 -0.52 -15.30
N LEU A 65 -0.13 0.71 -14.96
CA LEU A 65 -0.46 1.35 -13.70
C LEU A 65 -1.97 1.50 -13.47
N LYS A 66 -2.78 1.60 -14.53
CA LYS A 66 -4.25 1.67 -14.40
C LYS A 66 -4.80 0.35 -13.84
N ASN A 67 -4.31 -0.79 -14.31
CA ASN A 67 -4.72 -2.09 -13.78
C ASN A 67 -4.42 -2.22 -12.29
N LEU A 68 -3.21 -1.81 -11.88
CA LEU A 68 -2.82 -1.80 -10.47
C LEU A 68 -3.73 -0.88 -9.64
N ASN A 69 -4.03 0.32 -10.13
CA ASN A 69 -4.95 1.25 -9.46
C ASN A 69 -6.38 0.71 -9.35
N ASP A 70 -6.86 -0.07 -10.33
CA ASP A 70 -8.20 -0.65 -10.31
C ASP A 70 -8.30 -1.77 -9.25
N GLU A 71 -7.26 -2.61 -9.10
CA GLU A 71 -7.17 -3.62 -8.02
C GLU A 71 -7.09 -2.95 -6.62
N LEU A 72 -6.34 -1.85 -6.49
CA LEU A 72 -6.22 -1.12 -5.22
C LEU A 72 -7.51 -0.42 -4.77
N LYS A 73 -8.44 -0.13 -5.69
CA LYS A 73 -9.74 0.46 -5.34
C LYS A 73 -10.65 -0.53 -4.63
N VAL A 74 -10.51 -1.82 -4.93
CA VAL A 74 -11.33 -2.90 -4.35
C VAL A 74 -10.67 -3.55 -3.14
N MET A 75 -9.41 -3.20 -2.87
CA MET A 75 -8.67 -3.65 -1.70
C MET A 75 -9.32 -3.20 -0.39
N ASN A 76 -9.06 -3.95 0.68
CA ASN A 76 -9.61 -3.68 2.01
C ASN A 76 -9.38 -2.22 2.43
N PRO A 77 -10.44 -1.42 2.67
CA PRO A 77 -10.29 -0.01 3.01
C PRO A 77 -9.57 0.22 4.34
N ILE A 78 -9.50 -0.80 5.21
CA ILE A 78 -8.85 -0.71 6.53
C ILE A 78 -7.38 -0.26 6.44
N TYR A 79 -6.66 -0.61 5.36
CA TYR A 79 -5.26 -0.20 5.19
C TYR A 79 -5.09 1.32 5.21
N ARG A 80 -6.08 2.06 4.70
CA ARG A 80 -6.05 3.52 4.69
C ARG A 80 -6.16 4.10 6.09
N GLU A 81 -6.76 3.36 7.03
CA GLU A 81 -6.87 3.73 8.44
C GLU A 81 -5.60 3.43 9.23
N MET A 82 -4.71 2.60 8.66
CA MET A 82 -3.51 2.11 9.35
C MET A 82 -2.26 2.91 8.99
N PHE A 83 -2.12 3.33 7.74
CA PHE A 83 -0.96 4.07 7.26
C PHE A 83 -1.32 4.96 6.06
N LYS A 84 -0.39 5.84 5.68
CA LYS A 84 -0.46 6.65 4.46
C LYS A 84 0.43 6.06 3.40
N THR A 85 0.03 6.23 2.16
CA THR A 85 0.86 5.92 1.00
C THR A 85 1.12 7.18 0.19
N THR A 86 2.26 7.23 -0.47
CA THR A 86 2.51 8.22 -1.53
C THR A 86 1.78 7.81 -2.81
N GLY A 87 1.94 8.59 -3.88
CA GLY A 87 1.61 8.09 -5.22
C GLY A 87 2.56 6.97 -5.66
N PHE A 88 2.19 6.29 -6.75
CA PHE A 88 3.09 5.37 -7.44
C PHE A 88 4.13 6.12 -8.26
N PHE A 89 5.39 5.74 -8.10
CA PHE A 89 6.49 6.24 -8.93
C PHE A 89 7.11 5.08 -9.70
N LYS A 90 7.38 5.27 -10.99
CA LYS A 90 8.02 4.25 -11.82
C LYS A 90 9.52 4.19 -11.51
N VAL A 91 10.07 2.99 -11.44
CA VAL A 91 11.51 2.71 -11.22
C VAL A 91 12.06 1.90 -12.39
#